data_AF-A0A921LDZ5-F1
#
_entry.id   AF-A0A921LDZ5-F1
#
_cell.length_a   1.000
_cell.length_b   1.000
_cell.length_c   1.000
_cell.angle_alpha   90.00
_cell.angle_beta   90.00
_cell.angle_gamma   90.00
#
_symmetry.space_group_name_H-M   'P 1'
#
loop_
_entity.id
_entity.type
_entity.pdbx_description
1 polymer ?
#
loop_
_entity_poly.entity_id
_entity_poly.type
_entity_poly.pdbx_seq_one_letter_code
_entity_poly.pdbx_strand_id
1 'polypeptide(L)'
;MQLLVTPQLDSQENYWLQSLRTNLKAGEEIRGLMEKYERNRKKKDYEAVMNLITRANWEQMEVEKKMCDALKELFAEELKEADQQGAKRGRTEGIERGRTEGLKLAKSIFRLSAQGMPAEKIAETCGLSLEQVQEVLE
;
A
#
# COMPACT_ATOMS: atom_id res chain seq x y z
N MET A 1 20.29 41.87 -8.91
CA MET A 1 20.40 40.88 -7.82
C MET A 1 19.06 40.84 -7.11
N GLN A 2 18.45 39.67 -6.98
CA GLN A 2 17.17 39.50 -6.30
C GLN A 2 17.42 38.80 -4.97
N LEU A 3 16.83 39.33 -3.89
CA LEU A 3 16.93 38.79 -2.53
C LEU A 3 15.55 38.32 -2.09
N LEU A 4 15.45 37.07 -1.65
CA LEU A 4 14.22 36.49 -1.14
C LEU A 4 14.42 36.15 0.34
N VAL A 5 13.58 36.72 1.21
CA VAL A 5 13.67 36.57 2.66
C VAL A 5 12.59 35.59 3.11
N THR A 6 12.94 34.31 3.21
CA THR A 6 11.97 33.22 3.44
C THR A 6 11.08 33.39 4.68
N PRO A 7 11.54 33.95 5.83
CA PRO A 7 10.66 34.17 6.98
C PRO A 7 9.58 35.25 6.78
N GLN A 8 9.70 36.09 5.74
CA GLN A 8 8.71 37.13 5.43
C GLN A 8 7.64 36.66 4.44
N LEU A 9 7.76 35.44 3.93
CA LEU A 9 6.77 34.84 3.02
C LEU A 9 5.66 34.14 3.80
N ASP A 10 4.48 34.03 3.19
CA ASP A 10 3.40 33.23 3.74
C ASP A 10 3.83 31.77 3.90
N SER A 11 3.62 31.22 5.11
CA SER A 11 4.11 29.91 5.50
C SER A 11 3.29 28.73 4.96
N GLN A 12 2.05 28.97 4.53
CA GLN A 12 1.23 27.95 3.89
C GLN A 12 1.60 27.81 2.42
N GLU A 13 1.74 28.94 1.71
CA GLU A 13 2.06 28.94 0.29
C GLU A 13 3.54 28.62 0.00
N ASN A 14 4.46 29.07 0.85
CA ASN A 14 5.90 28.98 0.61
C ASN A 14 6.62 27.96 1.52
N TYR A 15 5.88 26.97 2.03
CA TYR A 15 6.39 25.99 2.99
C TYR A 15 7.75 25.39 2.59
N TRP A 16 7.89 24.92 1.36
CA TRP A 16 9.12 24.28 0.88
C TRP A 16 10.31 25.23 0.83
N LEU A 17 10.09 26.50 0.47
CA LEU A 17 11.13 27.53 0.49
C LEU A 17 11.55 27.85 1.92
N GLN A 18 10.62 27.85 2.87
CA GLN A 18 10.94 28.04 4.29
C GLN A 18 11.71 26.86 4.89
N SER A 19 11.52 25.65 4.36
CA SER A 19 12.27 24.46 4.76
C SER A 19 13.69 24.42 4.19
N LEU A 20 14.06 25.28 3.22
CA LEU A 20 15.42 25.42 2.69
C LEU A 20 16.34 26.16 3.68
N ARG A 21 16.63 25.53 4.82
CA ARG A 21 17.51 26.02 5.88
C ARG A 21 18.30 24.88 6.52
N THR A 22 19.30 25.18 7.34
CA THR A 22 20.24 24.20 7.94
C THR A 22 19.96 23.92 9.43
N ASN A 23 18.83 24.39 9.97
CA ASN A 23 18.49 24.32 11.39
C ASN A 23 17.07 23.76 11.63
N LEU A 24 16.65 22.79 10.84
CA LEU A 24 15.43 22.04 11.12
C LEU A 24 15.57 21.29 12.45
N LYS A 25 14.51 21.29 13.24
CA LYS A 25 14.45 20.58 14.51
C LYS A 25 14.06 19.12 14.27
N ALA A 26 14.78 18.21 14.90
CA ALA A 26 14.30 16.83 15.07
C ALA A 26 12.94 16.84 15.79
N GLY A 27 12.15 15.79 15.57
CA GLY A 27 10.80 15.63 16.08
C GLY A 27 9.74 16.10 15.08
N GLU A 28 8.79 16.92 15.55
CA GLU A 28 7.59 17.28 14.78
C GLU A 28 7.89 18.01 13.47
N GLU A 29 8.94 18.83 13.43
CA GLU A 29 9.26 19.63 12.24
C GLU A 29 9.76 18.76 11.07
N ILE A 30 10.70 17.85 11.33
CA ILE A 30 11.15 16.89 10.31
C ILE A 30 10.05 15.89 9.95
N ARG A 31 9.26 15.40 10.93
CA ARG A 31 8.12 14.51 10.64
C ARG A 31 7.08 15.18 9.75
N GLY A 32 6.70 16.43 10.05
CA GLY A 32 5.79 17.20 9.21
C GLY A 32 6.32 17.47 7.80
N LEU A 33 7.64 17.67 7.65
CA LEU A 33 8.28 17.78 6.34
C LEU A 33 8.15 16.47 5.55
N MET A 34 8.45 15.32 6.17
CA MET A 34 8.32 14.01 5.54
C MET A 34 6.88 13.70 5.13
N GLU A 35 5.89 13.99 5.98
CA GLU A 35 4.47 13.79 5.67
C GLU A 35 4.01 14.61 4.45
N LYS A 36 4.47 15.85 4.34
CA LYS A 36 4.17 16.70 3.17
C LYS A 36 4.92 16.24 1.92
N TYR A 37 6.12 15.70 2.08
CA TYR A 37 6.89 15.11 0.98
C TYR A 37 6.18 13.89 0.37
N GLU A 38 5.64 12.99 1.19
CA GLU A 38 5.03 11.74 0.73
C GLU A 38 3.93 11.96 -0.31
N ARG A 39 3.14 13.04 -0.18
CA ARG A 39 2.09 13.42 -1.14
C ARG A 39 2.63 13.77 -2.53
N ASN A 40 3.90 14.17 -2.63
CA ASN A 40 4.55 14.65 -3.85
C ASN A 40 5.81 13.87 -4.23
N ARG A 41 6.09 12.74 -3.58
CA ARG A 41 7.32 11.95 -3.73
C ARG A 41 7.66 11.52 -5.16
N LYS A 42 6.68 11.46 -6.06
CA LYS A 42 6.88 11.10 -7.48
C LYS A 42 7.36 12.26 -8.36
N LYS A 43 7.35 13.50 -7.86
CA LYS A 43 7.74 14.70 -8.62
C LYS A 43 9.24 14.97 -8.44
N LYS A 44 9.97 15.08 -9.54
CA LYS A 44 11.43 15.29 -9.56
C LYS A 44 11.86 16.57 -8.83
N ASP A 45 11.10 17.65 -8.95
CA ASP A 45 11.45 18.92 -8.30
C ASP A 45 11.35 18.82 -6.76
N TYR A 46 10.35 18.09 -6.26
CA TYR A 46 10.19 17.84 -4.83
C TYR A 46 11.30 16.93 -4.30
N GLU A 47 11.70 15.92 -5.08
CA GLU A 47 12.84 15.08 -4.75
C GLU A 47 14.14 15.89 -4.66
N ALA A 48 14.39 16.79 -5.62
CA ALA A 48 15.56 17.65 -5.63
C ALA A 48 15.60 18.58 -4.40
N VAL A 49 14.46 19.22 -4.07
CA VAL A 49 14.33 20.07 -2.87
C VAL A 49 14.52 19.25 -1.59
N MET A 50 13.88 18.09 -1.48
CA MET A 50 13.99 17.23 -0.31
C MET A 50 15.42 16.71 -0.10
N ASN A 51 16.11 16.35 -1.17
CA ASN A 51 17.52 15.95 -1.12
C ASN A 51 18.42 17.07 -0.59
N LEU A 52 18.19 18.31 -1.03
CA LEU A 52 18.93 19.47 -0.56
C LEU A 52 18.68 19.71 0.94
N ILE A 53 17.42 19.70 1.38
CA ILE A 53 17.04 19.88 2.78
C ILE A 53 17.64 18.77 3.65
N THR A 54 17.55 17.52 3.21
CA THR A 54 18.07 16.36 3.94
C THR A 54 19.59 16.46 4.13
N ARG A 55 20.33 16.86 3.09
CA ARG A 55 21.78 17.06 3.18
C ARG A 55 22.15 18.21 4.10
N ALA A 56 21.39 19.31 4.05
CA ALA A 56 21.59 20.49 4.89
C ALA A 56 21.30 20.26 6.38
N ASN A 57 20.50 19.24 6.72
CA ASN A 57 20.07 18.92 8.09
C ASN A 57 20.39 17.45 8.46
N TRP A 58 21.50 16.91 7.93
CA TRP A 58 21.84 15.48 8.03
C TRP A 58 21.83 14.95 9.47
N GLU A 59 22.38 15.71 10.42
CA GLU A 59 22.45 15.28 11.82
C GLU A 59 21.06 15.09 12.43
N GLN A 60 20.14 16.03 12.21
CA GLN A 60 18.78 15.96 12.74
C GLN A 60 17.95 14.89 12.05
N MET A 61 18.18 14.67 10.75
CA MET A 61 17.55 13.59 9.99
C MET A 61 18.00 12.20 10.49
N GLU A 62 19.27 12.06 10.85
CA GLU A 62 19.82 10.80 11.36
C GLU A 62 19.29 10.48 12.77
N VAL A 63 19.00 11.49 13.60
CA VAL A 63 18.34 11.30 14.90
C VAL A 63 16.93 10.72 14.73
N GLU A 64 16.10 11.29 13.84
CA GLU A 64 14.77 10.77 13.54
C GLU A 64 14.83 9.35 12.98
N LYS A 65 15.76 9.09 12.06
CA LYS A 65 15.94 7.77 11.47
C LYS A 65 16.29 6.72 12.52
N LYS A 66 17.25 7.02 13.41
CA LYS A 66 17.63 6.11 14.52
C LYS A 66 16.47 5.82 15.46
N MET A 67 15.64 6.83 15.76
CA MET A 67 14.43 6.63 16.56
C MET A 67 13.43 5.71 15.83
N CYS A 68 13.18 5.94 14.54
CA CYS A 68 12.31 5.06 13.74
C CYS A 68 12.84 3.63 13.67
N ASP A 69 14.14 3.44 13.50
CA ASP A 69 14.75 2.11 13.43
C ASP A 69 14.70 1.40 14.79
N ALA A 70 14.94 2.11 15.90
CA ALA A 70 14.76 1.56 17.25
C ALA A 70 13.29 1.17 17.53
N LEU A 71 12.31 1.95 17.05
CA LEU A 71 10.90 1.59 17.14
C LEU A 71 10.58 0.34 16.31
N LYS A 72 11.10 0.23 15.08
CA LYS A 72 10.92 -0.99 14.26
C LYS A 72 11.54 -2.21 14.92
N GLU A 73 12.74 -2.08 15.50
CA GLU A 73 13.39 -3.16 16.23
C GLU A 73 12.58 -3.57 17.46
N LEU A 74 12.07 -2.59 18.22
CA LEU A 74 11.24 -2.83 19.40
C LEU A 74 9.97 -3.63 19.05
N PHE A 75 9.35 -3.36 17.90
CA PHE A 75 8.09 -4.00 17.47
C PHE A 75 8.29 -5.08 16.39
N ALA A 76 9.52 -5.52 16.14
CA ALA A 76 9.82 -6.40 15.02
C ALA A 76 9.10 -7.75 15.11
N GLU A 77 9.05 -8.33 16.32
CA GLU A 77 8.39 -9.61 16.54
C GLU A 77 6.86 -9.47 16.49
N GLU A 78 6.27 -8.42 17.08
CA GLU A 78 4.83 -8.17 17.01
C GLU A 78 4.36 -7.95 15.58
N LEU A 79 5.14 -7.23 14.76
CA LEU A 79 4.83 -7.03 13.35
C LEU A 79 4.87 -8.35 12.56
N LYS A 80 5.89 -9.17 12.82
CA LYS A 80 6.05 -10.49 12.19
C LYS A 80 4.94 -11.45 12.62
N GLU A 81 4.55 -11.45 13.89
CA GLU A 81 3.41 -12.23 14.37
C GLU A 81 2.10 -11.76 13.73
N ALA A 82 1.88 -10.45 13.65
CA ALA A 82 0.71 -9.88 13.00
C ALA A 82 0.63 -10.27 11.51
N ASP A 83 1.75 -10.20 10.79
CA ASP A 83 1.85 -10.63 9.38
C ASP A 83 1.53 -12.11 9.21
N GLN A 84 2.10 -12.97 10.06
CA GLN A 84 1.83 -14.41 10.04
C GLN A 84 0.36 -14.72 10.36
N GLN A 85 -0.22 -14.05 11.34
CA GLN A 85 -1.64 -14.20 11.68
C GLN A 85 -2.52 -13.71 10.52
N GLY A 86 -2.19 -12.58 9.92
CA GLY A 86 -2.89 -12.04 8.75
C GLY A 86 -2.86 -13.00 7.57
N ALA A 87 -1.68 -13.53 7.24
CA ALA A 87 -1.52 -14.53 6.18
C ALA A 87 -2.30 -15.82 6.46
N LYS A 88 -2.28 -16.30 7.72
CA LYS A 88 -3.03 -17.49 8.13
C LYS A 88 -4.54 -17.27 8.01
N ARG A 89 -5.05 -16.15 8.52
CA ARG A 89 -6.47 -15.77 8.44
C ARG A 89 -6.93 -15.62 6.99
N GLY A 90 -6.15 -14.90 6.17
CA GLY A 90 -6.45 -14.73 4.75
C GLY A 90 -6.50 -16.06 4.00
N ARG A 91 -5.58 -16.98 4.30
CA ARG A 91 -5.61 -18.33 3.72
C ARG A 91 -6.84 -19.12 4.14
N THR A 92 -7.18 -19.12 5.43
CA THR A 92 -8.35 -19.86 5.93
C THR A 92 -9.65 -19.31 5.33
N GLU A 93 -9.83 -17.99 5.34
CA GLU A 93 -11.01 -17.36 4.77
C GLU A 93 -11.11 -17.59 3.25
N GLY A 94 -9.98 -17.52 2.53
CA GLY A 94 -9.94 -17.79 1.09
C GLY A 94 -10.34 -19.23 0.75
N ILE A 95 -9.82 -20.21 1.50
CA ILE A 95 -10.18 -21.63 1.32
C ILE A 95 -11.67 -21.86 1.59
N GLU A 96 -12.19 -21.31 2.69
CA GLU A 96 -13.61 -21.47 3.04
C GLU A 96 -14.53 -20.85 2.00
N ARG A 97 -14.27 -19.59 1.60
CA ARG A 97 -15.05 -18.91 0.55
C ARG A 97 -14.99 -19.69 -0.75
N GLY A 98 -13.79 -20.03 -1.22
CA GLY A 98 -13.59 -20.80 -2.44
C GLY A 98 -14.30 -22.15 -2.42
N ARG A 99 -14.28 -22.86 -1.28
CA ARG A 99 -15.02 -24.12 -1.11
C ARG A 99 -16.53 -23.92 -1.21
N THR A 100 -17.08 -22.89 -0.56
CA THR A 100 -18.52 -22.62 -0.60
C THR A 100 -18.99 -22.17 -1.99
N GLU A 101 -18.23 -21.31 -2.66
CA GLU A 101 -18.54 -20.83 -4.02
C GLU A 101 -18.39 -21.96 -5.04
N GLY A 102 -17.31 -22.73 -4.97
CA GLY A 102 -17.09 -23.91 -5.81
C GLY A 102 -18.22 -24.94 -5.68
N LEU A 103 -18.68 -25.21 -4.46
CA LEU A 103 -19.80 -26.14 -4.24
C LEU A 103 -21.12 -25.61 -4.85
N LYS A 104 -21.38 -24.30 -4.77
CA LYS A 104 -22.57 -23.69 -5.37
C LYS A 104 -22.51 -23.72 -6.90
N LEU A 105 -21.34 -23.47 -7.48
CA LEU A 105 -21.09 -23.57 -8.91
C LEU A 105 -21.30 -25.00 -9.39
N ALA A 106 -20.64 -25.98 -8.77
CA ALA A 106 -20.79 -27.40 -9.11
C ALA A 106 -22.26 -27.85 -9.04
N LYS A 107 -22.98 -27.52 -7.96
CA LYS A 107 -24.43 -27.81 -7.85
C LYS A 107 -25.25 -27.20 -8.99
N SER A 108 -24.89 -26.00 -9.44
CA SER A 108 -25.58 -25.33 -10.54
C SER A 108 -25.29 -26.00 -11.87
N ILE A 109 -24.03 -26.39 -12.12
CA ILE A 109 -23.61 -27.14 -13.30
C ILE A 109 -24.35 -28.47 -13.40
N PHE A 110 -24.35 -29.29 -12.33
CA PHE A 110 -25.07 -30.57 -12.31
C PHE A 110 -26.57 -30.41 -12.55
N ARG A 111 -27.19 -29.37 -11.98
CA ARG A 111 -28.62 -29.09 -12.17
C ARG A 111 -28.94 -28.68 -13.60
N LEU A 112 -28.12 -27.85 -14.24
CA LEU A 112 -28.32 -27.44 -15.64
C LEU A 112 -28.09 -28.61 -16.60
N SER A 113 -27.07 -29.44 -16.33
CA SER A 113 -26.82 -30.68 -17.08
C SER A 113 -27.98 -31.67 -16.98
N ALA A 114 -28.54 -31.86 -15.77
CA ALA A 114 -29.72 -32.71 -15.57
C ALA A 114 -30.99 -32.19 -16.30
N GLN A 115 -31.05 -30.91 -16.65
CA GLN A 115 -32.12 -30.33 -17.49
C GLN A 115 -31.89 -30.56 -18.99
N GLY A 116 -30.83 -31.26 -19.38
CA GLY A 116 -30.46 -31.53 -20.77
C GLY A 116 -29.81 -30.34 -21.48
N MET A 117 -29.30 -29.35 -20.73
CA MET A 117 -28.60 -28.21 -21.32
C MET A 117 -27.21 -28.65 -21.83
N PRO A 118 -26.81 -28.28 -23.06
CA PRO A 118 -25.48 -28.62 -23.58
C PRO A 118 -24.37 -27.89 -22.82
N ALA A 119 -23.20 -28.54 -22.70
CA ALA A 119 -22.08 -28.08 -21.87
C ALA A 119 -21.58 -26.68 -22.25
N GLU A 120 -21.64 -26.32 -23.55
CA GLU A 120 -21.26 -24.99 -24.06
C GLU A 120 -22.15 -23.89 -23.48
N LYS A 121 -23.46 -24.16 -23.37
CA LYS A 121 -24.43 -23.21 -22.84
C LYS A 121 -24.36 -23.11 -21.31
N ILE A 122 -23.98 -24.21 -20.65
CA ILE A 122 -23.70 -24.22 -19.20
C ILE A 122 -22.45 -23.37 -18.90
N ALA A 123 -21.39 -23.53 -19.69
CA ALA A 123 -20.15 -22.75 -19.57
C ALA A 123 -20.41 -21.24 -19.70
N GLU A 124 -21.20 -20.84 -20.70
CA GLU A 124 -21.64 -19.45 -20.87
C GLU A 124 -22.45 -18.95 -19.67
N THR A 125 -23.41 -19.75 -19.19
CA THR A 125 -24.30 -19.37 -18.07
C THR A 125 -23.54 -19.24 -16.74
N CYS A 126 -22.53 -20.08 -16.52
CA CYS A 126 -21.74 -20.09 -15.29
C CYS A 126 -20.47 -19.22 -15.37
N GLY A 127 -20.17 -18.62 -16.53
CA GLY A 127 -18.96 -17.82 -16.74
C GLY A 127 -17.67 -18.65 -16.64
N LEU A 128 -17.73 -19.91 -17.04
CA LEU A 128 -16.62 -20.87 -17.00
C LEU A 128 -16.17 -21.23 -18.42
N SER A 129 -15.00 -21.85 -18.54
CA SER A 129 -14.58 -22.49 -19.78
C SER A 129 -15.33 -23.82 -19.99
N LEU A 130 -15.42 -24.27 -21.25
CA LEU A 130 -16.00 -25.56 -21.59
C LEU A 130 -15.25 -26.71 -20.90
N GLU A 131 -13.92 -26.63 -20.85
CA GLU A 131 -13.05 -27.60 -20.19
C GLU A 131 -13.39 -27.75 -18.70
N GLN A 132 -13.55 -26.63 -17.98
CA GLN A 132 -13.94 -26.65 -16.56
C GLN A 132 -15.33 -27.25 -16.32
N VAL A 133 -16.28 -27.03 -17.23
CA VAL A 133 -17.61 -27.63 -17.11
C VAL A 133 -17.57 -29.13 -17.40
N GLN A 134 -16.78 -29.56 -18.39
CA GLN A 134 -16.57 -30.97 -18.69
C GLN A 134 -15.89 -31.69 -17.52
N GLU A 135 -14.83 -31.12 -16.95
CA GLU A 135 -14.14 -31.66 -15.77
C GLU A 135 -15.08 -31.85 -14.56
N VAL A 136 -16.05 -30.95 -14.37
CA VAL A 136 -17.04 -31.08 -13.29
C VAL A 136 -18.11 -32.14 -13.59
N LEU A 137 -18.39 -32.42 -14.87
CA LEU A 137 -19.43 -33.35 -15.31
C LEU A 137 -18.92 -34.78 -15.58
N GLU A 138 -17.60 -34.97 -15.71
CA GLU A 138 -16.94 -36.28 -15.70
C GLU A 138 -17.13 -37.02 -14.36
#